data_AF-A0A538JH19-F1
#
_entry.id   AF-A0A538JH19-F1
#
_cell.length_a   1.000
_cell.length_b   1.000
_cell.length_c   1.000
_cell.angle_alpha   90.00
_cell.angle_beta   90.00
_cell.angle_gamma   90.00
#
_symmetry.space_group_name_H-M   'P 1'
#
loop_
_entity.id
_entity.type
_entity.pdbx_description
1 polymer ?
#
loop_
_entity_poly.entity_id
_entity_poly.type
_entity_poly.pdbx_seq_one_letter_code
_entity_poly.pdbx_strand_id
1 'polypeptide(L)'
;MDSALNSDLLLIEAVSRGHTTAAYVSVASSQAEDSASGAASTFRSIQPPDHRSEVLRSDLGDLLEQAENSLADTRIAGRRGDHDALVSTRRELEQVAKKLRAFADQHG
;
A
#
# COMPACT_ATOMS: atom_id res chain seq x y z
N MET A 1 1.33 6.56 5.57
CA MET A 1 1.37 5.31 4.78
C MET A 1 0.53 4.21 5.43
N ASP A 2 0.76 3.86 6.70
CA ASP A 2 -0.04 2.84 7.41
C ASP A 2 -1.56 3.13 7.39
N SER A 3 -1.93 4.42 7.57
CA SER A 3 -3.32 4.89 7.43
C SER A 3 -3.90 4.72 6.01
N ALA A 4 -3.07 4.89 4.96
CA ALA A 4 -3.51 4.79 3.57
C ALA A 4 -3.82 3.32 3.20
N LEU A 5 -2.95 2.38 3.59
CA LEU A 5 -3.18 0.95 3.39
C LEU A 5 -4.41 0.46 4.13
N ASN A 6 -4.58 0.83 5.40
CA ASN A 6 -5.76 0.45 6.18
C ASN A 6 -7.07 1.03 5.62
N SER A 7 -7.02 2.24 5.07
CA SER A 7 -8.18 2.84 4.39
C SER A 7 -8.57 2.04 3.16
N ASP A 8 -7.60 1.60 2.35
CA ASP A 8 -7.86 0.80 1.15
C ASP A 8 -8.40 -0.60 1.50
N LEU A 9 -7.92 -1.22 2.58
CA LEU A 9 -8.47 -2.46 3.11
C LEU A 9 -9.95 -2.34 3.50
N LEU A 10 -10.34 -1.24 4.15
CA LEU A 10 -11.74 -0.97 4.51
C LEU A 10 -12.61 -0.75 3.26
N LEU A 11 -12.08 -0.12 2.22
CA LEU A 11 -12.76 0.12 0.96
C LEU A 11 -13.02 -1.17 0.18
N ILE A 12 -12.02 -2.06 0.11
CA ILE A 12 -12.17 -3.38 -0.51
C ILE A 12 -13.23 -4.20 0.24
N GLU A 13 -13.20 -4.18 1.58
CA GLU A 13 -14.23 -4.85 2.39
C GLU A 13 -15.62 -4.28 2.12
N ALA A 14 -15.76 -2.96 2.02
CA ALA A 14 -17.04 -2.31 1.70
C ALA A 14 -17.57 -2.73 0.31
N VAL A 15 -16.70 -2.85 -0.71
CA VAL A 15 -17.13 -3.38 -2.03
C VAL A 15 -17.53 -4.85 -1.94
N SER A 16 -16.75 -5.67 -1.23
CA SER A 16 -17.06 -7.10 -1.10
C SER A 16 -18.43 -7.36 -0.46
N ARG A 17 -18.88 -6.44 0.42
CA ARG A 17 -20.19 -6.49 1.07
C ARG A 17 -21.31 -5.82 0.25
N GLY A 18 -21.00 -5.22 -0.90
CA GLY A 18 -21.95 -4.47 -1.71
C GLY A 18 -22.34 -3.10 -1.12
N HIS A 19 -21.53 -2.56 -0.21
CA HIS A 19 -21.78 -1.29 0.48
C HIS A 19 -21.17 -0.08 -0.23
N THR A 20 -20.44 -0.28 -1.33
CA THR A 20 -19.96 0.78 -2.22
C THR A 20 -19.72 0.23 -3.63
N THR A 21 -19.28 1.06 -4.57
CA THR A 21 -19.04 0.68 -5.96
C THR A 21 -17.56 0.50 -6.26
N ALA A 22 -17.24 -0.37 -7.22
CA ALA A 22 -15.86 -0.54 -7.71
C ALA A 22 -15.26 0.76 -8.26
N ALA A 23 -16.10 1.64 -8.82
CA ALA A 23 -15.69 2.98 -9.26
C ALA A 23 -15.24 3.88 -8.10
N TYR A 24 -15.93 3.80 -6.95
CA TYR A 24 -15.52 4.54 -5.76
C TYR A 24 -14.19 4.02 -5.20
N VAL A 25 -13.99 2.70 -5.17
CA VAL A 25 -12.71 2.10 -4.78
C VAL A 25 -11.58 2.60 -5.67
N SER A 26 -11.75 2.59 -6.99
CA SER A 26 -10.71 3.09 -7.90
C SER A 26 -10.26 4.53 -7.60
N VAL A 27 -11.18 5.43 -7.23
CA VAL A 27 -10.86 6.83 -6.93
C VAL A 27 -10.19 6.95 -5.56
N ALA A 28 -10.67 6.21 -4.57
CA ALA A 28 -10.11 6.26 -3.23
C ALA A 28 -8.71 5.61 -3.19
N SER A 29 -8.52 4.48 -3.88
CA SER A 29 -7.22 3.82 -4.02
C SER A 29 -6.20 4.69 -4.75
N SER A 30 -6.61 5.55 -5.69
CA SER A 30 -5.67 6.49 -6.33
C SER A 30 -5.10 7.51 -5.35
N GLN A 31 -5.91 8.01 -4.41
CA GLN A 31 -5.42 8.92 -3.37
C GLN A 31 -4.48 8.22 -2.38
N ALA A 32 -4.75 6.95 -2.07
CA ALA A 32 -3.87 6.13 -1.25
C ALA A 32 -2.52 5.87 -1.96
N GLU A 33 -2.54 5.56 -3.25
CA GLU A 33 -1.37 5.40 -4.13
C GLU A 33 -0.52 6.68 -4.15
N ASP A 34 -1.13 7.84 -4.40
CA ASP A 34 -0.43 9.14 -4.41
C ASP A 34 0.23 9.44 -3.05
N SER A 35 -0.48 9.16 -1.96
CA SER A 35 0.02 9.36 -0.60
C SER A 35 1.19 8.42 -0.26
N ALA A 36 1.12 7.16 -0.69
CA ALA A 36 2.20 6.19 -0.52
C ALA A 36 3.43 6.60 -1.34
N SER A 37 3.22 7.00 -2.59
CA SER A 37 4.27 7.47 -3.50
C SER A 37 5.00 8.70 -2.97
N GLY A 38 4.27 9.69 -2.45
CA GLY A 38 4.87 10.86 -1.82
C GLY A 38 5.71 10.52 -0.59
N ALA A 39 5.22 9.64 0.27
CA ALA A 39 5.96 9.18 1.45
C ALA A 39 7.22 8.41 1.07
N ALA A 40 7.13 7.49 0.12
CA ALA A 40 8.26 6.69 -0.34
C ALA A 40 9.31 7.53 -1.07
N SER A 41 8.89 8.50 -1.89
CA SER A 41 9.79 9.48 -2.51
C SER A 41 10.56 10.29 -1.48
N THR A 42 9.85 10.78 -0.45
CA THR A 42 10.48 11.51 0.66
C THR A 42 11.51 10.64 1.38
N PHE A 43 11.17 9.39 1.70
CA PHE A 43 12.10 8.46 2.33
C PHE A 43 13.33 8.16 1.46
N ARG A 44 13.12 7.87 0.17
CA ARG A 44 14.19 7.60 -0.81
C ARG A 44 15.17 8.78 -0.98
N SER A 45 14.74 10.01 -0.67
CA SER A 45 15.59 11.20 -0.73
C SER A 45 16.59 11.31 0.44
N ILE A 46 16.35 10.61 1.54
CA ILE A 46 17.19 10.65 2.74
C ILE A 46 18.50 9.90 2.47
N GLN A 47 19.62 10.61 2.60
CA GLN A 47 20.95 10.01 2.47
C GLN A 47 21.30 9.20 3.72
N PRO A 48 21.66 7.91 3.59
CA PRO A 48 22.03 7.09 4.73
C PRO A 48 23.43 7.48 5.25
N PRO A 49 23.60 7.63 6.58
CA PRO A 49 24.89 8.04 7.17
C PRO A 49 25.92 6.91 7.23
N ASP A 50 25.50 5.64 7.14
CA ASP A 50 26.37 4.47 7.20
C ASP A 50 25.80 3.27 6.43
N HIS A 51 26.62 2.21 6.30
CA HIS A 51 26.23 0.98 5.59
C HIS A 51 25.05 0.27 6.25
N ARG A 52 24.90 0.35 7.58
CA ARG A 52 23.76 -0.26 8.27
C ARG A 52 22.46 0.43 7.86
N SER A 53 22.49 1.75 7.76
CA SER A 53 21.38 2.58 7.30
C SER A 53 21.09 2.36 5.83
N GLU A 54 22.09 2.07 4.99
CA GLU A 54 21.90 1.69 3.59
C GLU A 54 21.10 0.38 3.46
N VAL A 55 21.43 -0.64 4.28
CA VAL A 55 20.67 -1.91 4.29
C VAL A 55 19.23 -1.68 4.71
N LEU A 56 19.00 -0.94 5.80
CA LEU A 56 17.64 -0.59 6.26
C LEU A 56 16.86 0.21 5.19
N ARG A 57 17.56 1.10 4.48
CA ARG A 57 16.97 1.87 3.37
C ARG A 57 16.56 0.96 2.22
N SER A 58 17.37 -0.05 1.88
CA SER A 58 17.04 -1.05 0.87
C SER A 58 15.83 -1.88 1.30
N ASP A 59 15.86 -2.45 2.50
CA ASP A 59 14.81 -3.33 3.02
C ASP A 59 13.46 -2.60 3.10
N LEU A 60 13.45 -1.37 3.61
CA LEU A 60 12.23 -0.56 3.63
C LEU A 60 11.82 -0.16 2.21
N GLY A 61 12.78 0.17 1.34
CA GLY A 61 12.53 0.49 -0.07
C GLY A 61 11.72 -0.59 -0.79
N ASP A 62 12.09 -1.86 -0.62
CA ASP A 62 11.40 -2.99 -1.23
C ASP A 62 9.96 -3.16 -0.69
N LEU A 63 9.73 -2.86 0.61
CA LEU A 63 8.40 -2.89 1.21
C LEU A 63 7.52 -1.73 0.73
N LEU A 64 8.11 -0.54 0.54
CA LEU A 64 7.43 0.62 0.00
C LEU A 64 7.00 0.38 -1.45
N GLU A 65 7.86 -0.20 -2.28
CA GLU A 65 7.54 -0.57 -3.66
C GLU A 65 6.42 -1.61 -3.74
N GLN A 66 6.46 -2.65 -2.88
CA GLN A 66 5.38 -3.63 -2.77
C GLN A 66 4.03 -2.97 -2.43
N ALA A 67 4.04 -1.96 -1.55
CA ALA A 67 2.84 -1.23 -1.18
C ALA A 67 2.31 -0.37 -2.33
N GLU A 68 3.18 0.38 -3.02
CA GLU A 68 2.83 1.18 -4.20
C GLU A 68 2.18 0.29 -5.28
N ASN A 69 2.79 -0.87 -5.58
CA ASN A 69 2.27 -1.81 -6.56
C ASN A 69 0.90 -2.39 -6.15
N SER A 70 0.73 -2.80 -4.90
CA SER A 70 -0.53 -3.37 -4.41
C SER A 70 -1.70 -2.37 -4.45
N LEU A 71 -1.42 -1.08 -4.20
CA LEU A 71 -2.39 0.01 -4.32
C LEU A 71 -2.76 0.26 -5.79
N ALA A 72 -1.77 0.26 -6.68
CA ALA A 72 -1.99 0.39 -8.12
C ALA A 72 -2.85 -0.76 -8.66
N ASP A 73 -2.59 -2.00 -8.23
CA ASP A 73 -3.38 -3.18 -8.62
C ASP A 73 -4.81 -3.10 -8.10
N THR A 74 -5.02 -2.63 -6.88
CA THR A 74 -6.37 -2.39 -6.32
C THR A 74 -7.14 -1.37 -7.14
N ARG A 75 -6.49 -0.25 -7.51
CA ARG A 75 -7.10 0.76 -8.40
C ARG A 75 -7.46 0.17 -9.77
N ILE A 76 -6.57 -0.63 -10.36
CA ILE A 76 -6.80 -1.27 -11.66
C ILE A 76 -7.96 -2.25 -11.59
N ALA A 77 -8.02 -3.09 -10.56
CA ALA A 77 -9.10 -4.04 -10.33
C ALA A 77 -10.44 -3.33 -10.11
N GLY A 78 -10.46 -2.27 -9.28
CA GLY A 78 -11.62 -1.42 -9.06
C GLY A 78 -12.13 -0.77 -10.35
N ARG A 79 -11.21 -0.24 -11.18
CA ARG A 79 -11.55 0.35 -12.48
C ARG A 79 -12.17 -0.68 -13.44
N ARG A 80 -11.71 -1.93 -13.39
CA ARG A 80 -12.22 -3.03 -14.24
C ARG A 80 -13.51 -3.67 -13.71
N GLY A 81 -13.90 -3.38 -12.46
CA GLY A 81 -14.98 -4.10 -11.78
C GLY A 81 -14.64 -5.56 -11.48
N ASP A 82 -13.34 -5.89 -11.42
CA ASP A 82 -12.85 -7.25 -11.21
C ASP A 82 -12.82 -7.57 -9.71
N HIS A 83 -13.87 -8.23 -9.23
CA HIS A 83 -14.06 -8.50 -7.80
C HIS A 83 -13.09 -9.56 -7.29
N ASP A 84 -12.75 -10.57 -8.09
CA ASP A 84 -11.80 -11.61 -7.70
C ASP A 84 -10.39 -11.03 -7.57
N ALA A 85 -10.00 -10.14 -8.50
CA ALA A 85 -8.76 -9.40 -8.39
C ALA A 85 -8.73 -8.52 -7.13
N LEU A 86 -9.81 -7.79 -6.80
CA LEU A 86 -9.89 -6.99 -5.56
C LEU A 86 -9.70 -7.83 -4.30
N VAL A 87 -10.25 -9.06 -4.27
CA VAL A 87 -10.04 -9.98 -3.13
C VAL A 87 -8.58 -10.43 -3.04
N SER A 88 -7.91 -10.65 -4.18
CA SER A 88 -6.48 -10.98 -4.21
C SER A 88 -5.63 -9.82 -3.70
N THR A 89 -5.85 -8.61 -4.23
CA THR A 89 -5.05 -7.43 -3.84
C THR A 89 -5.23 -7.08 -2.38
N ARG A 90 -6.41 -7.34 -1.79
CA ARG A 90 -6.62 -7.23 -0.34
C ARG A 90 -5.63 -8.08 0.46
N ARG A 91 -5.43 -9.35 0.08
CA ARG A 91 -4.52 -10.26 0.80
C ARG A 91 -3.08 -9.80 0.69
N GLU A 92 -2.69 -9.23 -0.44
CA GLU A 92 -1.37 -8.65 -0.67
C GLU A 92 -1.18 -7.39 0.18
N LEU A 93 -2.14 -6.46 0.16
CA LEU A 93 -2.15 -5.27 1.02
C LEU A 93 -2.06 -5.61 2.51
N GLU A 94 -2.81 -6.62 2.98
CA GLU A 94 -2.74 -7.08 4.38
C GLU A 94 -1.34 -7.61 4.74
N GLN A 95 -0.69 -8.34 3.83
CA GLN A 95 0.67 -8.85 4.05
C GLN A 95 1.69 -7.71 4.08
N VAL A 96 1.60 -6.77 3.14
CA VAL A 96 2.50 -5.62 3.07
C VAL A 96 2.33 -4.73 4.30
N ALA A 97 1.10 -4.44 4.73
CA ALA A 97 0.82 -3.69 5.95
C ALA A 97 1.44 -4.37 7.18
N LYS A 98 1.30 -5.70 7.32
CA LYS A 98 1.94 -6.45 8.41
C LYS A 98 3.47 -6.35 8.38
N LYS A 99 4.10 -6.47 7.21
CA LYS A 99 5.56 -6.36 7.06
C LYS A 99 6.05 -4.95 7.40
N LEU A 100 5.37 -3.91 6.91
CA LEU A 100 5.69 -2.52 7.23
C LEU A 100 5.56 -2.23 8.71
N ARG A 101 4.50 -2.76 9.35
CA ARG A 101 4.31 -2.62 10.79
C ARG A 101 5.41 -3.31 11.57
N ALA A 102 5.73 -4.55 11.22
CA ALA A 102 6.81 -5.29 11.86
C ALA A 102 8.17 -4.60 11.69
N PHE A 103 8.45 -4.04 10.52
CA PHE A 103 9.66 -3.26 10.27
C PHE A 103 9.71 -2.01 11.17
N ALA A 104 8.61 -1.27 11.26
CA ALA A 104 8.51 -0.09 12.13
C ALA A 104 8.68 -0.46 13.62
N ASP A 105 8.10 -1.56 14.08
CA ASP A 105 8.22 -2.00 15.48
C ASP A 105 9.65 -2.52 15.80
N GLN A 106 10.40 -3.02 14.80
CA GLN A 106 11.79 -3.49 14.95
C GLN A 106 12.84 -2.37 14.90
N HIS A 107 12.53 -1.24 14.26
CA HIS A 107 13.49 -0.19 13.95
C HIS A 107 13.07 1.23 14.39
N GLY A 108 11.89 1.39 14.99
CA GLY A 108 11.41 2.62 15.63
C GLY A 108 11.74 2.67 17.12
#